data_AF-A0A6C0LUJ1-F1
#
_entry.id   AF-A0A6C0LUJ1-F1
#
_cell.length_a   1.000
_cell.length_b   1.000
_cell.length_c   1.000
_cell.angle_alpha   90.00
_cell.angle_beta   90.00
_cell.angle_gamma   90.00
#
_symmetry.space_group_name_H-M   'P 1'
#
loop_
_entity.id
_entity.type
_entity.pdbx_description
1 polymer ?
#
loop_
_entity_poly.entity_id
_entity_poly.type
_entity_poly.pdbx_seq_one_letter_code
_entity_poly.pdbx_strand_id
1 'polypeptide(L)'
;MGYKYGIWLVYDQTKFNTNHIGHLTIACFMTKEDAYKLYDEIIEKCGDTFEVLIYGKSAFYDSAFYESETNKMCSWGYDGTCEYWDTFKHICEKYKCDFAYIPHTSIEYGFKPKLLKQESTHDTIVKCQVQCVDIRSDFPVDWKFI
;
A
#
# COMPACT_ATOMS: atom_id res chain seq x y z
N MET A 1 -9.21 14.21 0.29
CA MET A 1 -10.19 13.12 0.08
C MET A 1 -9.46 11.99 -0.58
N GLY A 2 -9.37 10.87 0.16
CA GLY A 2 -8.64 9.65 -0.19
C GLY A 2 -7.21 9.85 -0.68
N TYR A 3 -6.65 8.77 -1.22
CA TYR A 3 -5.30 8.67 -1.78
C TYR A 3 -5.32 8.69 -3.32
N LYS A 4 -6.42 9.13 -3.93
CA LYS A 4 -6.69 9.13 -5.38
C LYS A 4 -6.63 7.73 -6.03
N TYR A 5 -5.74 7.52 -6.98
CA TYR A 5 -5.49 6.24 -7.62
C TYR A 5 -4.07 5.80 -7.31
N GLY A 6 -3.81 4.51 -7.40
CA GLY A 6 -2.50 3.96 -7.07
C GLY A 6 -2.28 2.55 -7.57
N ILE A 7 -1.12 2.02 -7.22
CA ILE A 7 -0.69 0.65 -7.52
C ILE A 7 -0.37 -0.05 -6.21
N TRP A 8 -0.94 -1.24 -6.06
CA TRP A 8 -0.78 -2.08 -4.88
C TRP A 8 -0.18 -3.44 -5.22
N LEU A 9 0.55 -4.01 -4.27
CA LEU A 9 0.78 -5.44 -4.16
C LEU A 9 -0.29 -6.03 -3.25
N VAL A 10 -1.24 -6.77 -3.81
CA VAL A 10 -2.39 -7.32 -3.07
C VAL A 10 -2.12 -8.76 -2.70
N TYR A 11 -2.26 -9.09 -1.42
CA TYR A 11 -2.11 -10.45 -0.90
C TYR A 11 -3.46 -11.06 -0.52
N ASP A 12 -3.48 -12.37 -0.24
CA ASP A 12 -4.68 -13.06 0.25
C ASP A 12 -5.13 -12.48 1.61
N GLN A 13 -6.37 -11.98 1.67
CA GLN A 13 -6.99 -11.41 2.87
C GLN A 13 -6.90 -12.34 4.09
N THR A 14 -6.81 -13.67 3.92
CA THR A 14 -6.68 -14.58 5.07
C THR A 14 -5.34 -14.46 5.79
N LYS A 15 -4.35 -13.74 5.23
CA LYS A 15 -3.04 -13.53 5.87
C LYS A 15 -3.11 -12.59 7.04
N PHE A 16 -3.95 -11.56 6.95
CA PHE A 16 -4.11 -10.57 8.01
C PHE A 16 -5.58 -10.16 8.12
N ASN A 17 -6.07 -10.07 9.35
CA ASN A 17 -7.45 -9.66 9.59
C ASN A 17 -7.60 -8.15 9.46
N THR A 18 -7.84 -7.66 8.25
CA THR A 18 -8.13 -6.24 7.97
C THR A 18 -9.56 -6.08 7.47
N ASN A 19 -10.12 -4.87 7.61
CA ASN A 19 -11.47 -4.53 7.16
C ASN A 19 -11.54 -4.00 5.71
N HIS A 20 -10.39 -3.88 5.05
CA HIS A 20 -10.21 -3.37 3.70
C HIS A 20 -9.39 -4.39 2.91
N ILE A 21 -9.12 -4.13 1.63
CA ILE A 21 -8.30 -5.06 0.82
C ILE A 21 -6.89 -5.13 1.40
N GLY A 22 -6.40 -6.33 1.73
CA GLY A 22 -5.03 -6.56 2.19
C GLY A 22 -4.01 -6.27 1.11
N HIS A 23 -3.16 -5.26 1.33
CA HIS A 23 -2.22 -4.78 0.32
C HIS A 23 -0.95 -4.17 0.92
N LEU A 24 0.07 -4.03 0.08
CA LEU A 24 1.15 -3.08 0.25
C LEU A 24 1.06 -2.02 -0.84
N THR A 25 1.15 -0.75 -0.46
CA THR A 25 1.14 0.33 -1.44
C THR A 25 2.50 0.44 -2.12
N ILE A 26 2.54 0.43 -3.45
CA ILE A 26 3.73 0.82 -4.22
C ILE A 26 3.70 2.35 -4.41
N ALA A 27 2.61 2.86 -4.97
CA ALA A 27 2.42 4.28 -5.25
C ALA A 27 0.96 4.69 -5.10
N CYS A 28 0.72 5.94 -4.72
CA CYS A 28 -0.60 6.55 -4.62
C CYS A 28 -0.59 8.02 -5.06
N PHE A 29 -1.71 8.73 -4.87
CA PHE A 29 -1.92 10.12 -5.28
C PHE A 29 -1.82 10.40 -6.79
N MET A 30 -2.06 9.36 -7.60
CA MET A 30 -1.97 9.42 -9.06
C MET A 30 -3.26 9.91 -9.71
N THR A 31 -3.17 10.33 -10.97
CA THR A 31 -4.33 10.33 -11.88
C THR A 31 -4.67 8.89 -12.26
N LYS A 32 -5.91 8.63 -12.69
CA LYS A 32 -6.32 7.30 -13.16
C LYS A 32 -5.48 6.83 -14.35
N GLU A 33 -5.15 7.75 -15.26
CA GLU A 33 -4.36 7.45 -16.45
C GLU A 33 -2.91 7.10 -16.10
N ASP A 34 -2.28 7.85 -15.21
CA ASP A 34 -0.92 7.57 -14.76
C ASP A 34 -0.85 6.25 -13.98
N ALA A 35 -1.89 5.92 -13.21
CA ALA A 35 -1.97 4.63 -12.51
C ALA A 35 -1.97 3.47 -13.52
N TYR A 36 -2.78 3.50 -14.58
CA TYR A 36 -2.73 2.44 -15.60
C TYR A 36 -1.39 2.36 -16.32
N LYS A 37 -0.78 3.50 -16.69
CA LYS A 37 0.54 3.50 -17.33
C LYS A 37 1.62 2.89 -16.43
N LEU A 38 1.62 3.24 -15.15
CA LEU A 38 2.54 2.66 -14.16
C LEU A 38 2.28 1.17 -13.97
N TYR A 39 1.01 0.74 -13.91
CA TYR A 39 0.64 -0.67 -13.86
C TYR A 39 1.24 -1.43 -15.04
N ASP A 40 0.95 -0.99 -16.28
CA ASP A 40 1.43 -1.64 -17.51
C ASP A 40 2.96 -1.71 -17.53
N GLU A 41 3.65 -0.63 -17.15
CA GLU A 41 5.12 -0.60 -17.12
C GLU A 41 5.72 -1.55 -16.06
N ILE A 42 5.08 -1.69 -14.89
CA ILE A 42 5.51 -2.66 -13.87
C ILE A 42 5.30 -4.08 -14.39
N ILE A 43 4.13 -4.39 -14.95
CA ILE A 43 3.84 -5.73 -15.49
C ILE A 43 4.84 -6.10 -16.59
N GLU A 44 5.09 -5.19 -17.54
CA GLU A 44 5.98 -5.44 -18.68
C GLU A 44 7.44 -5.70 -18.23
N LYS A 45 7.92 -4.98 -17.21
CA LYS A 45 9.33 -5.01 -16.79
C LYS A 45 9.64 -5.98 -15.68
N CYS A 46 8.70 -6.19 -14.77
CA CYS A 46 8.93 -6.89 -13.51
C CYS A 46 8.02 -8.12 -13.36
N GLY A 47 6.93 -8.22 -14.12
CA GLY A 47 5.90 -9.23 -13.95
C GLY A 47 4.77 -8.78 -13.03
N ASP A 48 3.81 -9.67 -12.78
CA ASP A 48 2.57 -9.37 -12.06
C ASP A 48 2.49 -9.95 -10.65
N THR A 49 3.40 -10.86 -10.28
CA THR A 49 3.42 -11.50 -8.96
C THR A 49 4.74 -11.35 -8.24
N PHE A 50 4.70 -11.04 -6.95
CA PHE A 50 5.88 -10.78 -6.12
C PHE A 50 5.76 -11.44 -4.75
N GLU A 51 6.89 -11.87 -4.20
CA GLU A 51 6.97 -12.27 -2.79
C GLU A 51 7.45 -11.10 -1.94
N VAL A 52 6.82 -10.91 -0.79
CA VAL A 52 7.16 -9.88 0.18
C VAL A 52 7.33 -10.53 1.54
N LEU A 53 8.44 -10.25 2.21
CA LEU A 53 8.62 -10.59 3.62
C LEU A 53 8.03 -9.47 4.47
N ILE A 54 7.01 -9.78 5.26
CA ILE A 54 6.44 -8.89 6.27
C ILE A 54 7.07 -9.19 7.62
N TYR A 55 7.56 -8.15 8.30
CA TYR A 55 8.14 -8.30 9.63
C TYR A 55 7.04 -8.38 10.69
N GLY A 56 7.19 -9.27 11.66
CA GLY A 56 6.21 -9.49 12.72
C GLY A 56 6.08 -8.34 13.72
N LYS A 57 6.98 -7.35 13.67
CA LYS A 57 6.95 -6.19 14.54
C LYS A 57 5.99 -5.13 13.99
N SER A 58 5.00 -4.74 14.80
CA SER A 58 4.06 -3.68 14.42
C SER A 58 4.75 -2.31 14.28
N ALA A 59 4.28 -1.53 13.32
CA ALA A 59 4.65 -0.13 13.08
C ALA A 59 3.41 0.78 13.11
N PHE A 60 3.63 2.06 13.41
CA PHE A 60 2.61 3.10 13.37
C PHE A 60 2.90 4.03 12.20
N TYR A 61 1.87 4.36 11.43
CA TYR A 61 1.93 5.26 10.28
C TYR A 61 1.05 6.47 10.59
N ASP A 62 1.69 7.61 10.83
CA ASP A 62 0.97 8.85 11.11
C ASP A 62 0.33 9.45 9.85
N SER A 63 -0.46 10.51 10.03
CA SER A 63 -1.17 11.16 8.94
C SER A 63 -0.30 12.01 8.00
N ALA A 64 1.01 12.05 8.23
CA ALA A 64 1.97 12.73 7.37
C ALA A 64 2.90 11.73 6.64
N PHE A 65 2.57 10.43 6.70
CA PHE A 65 3.36 9.38 6.07
C PHE A 65 3.52 9.58 4.55
N TYR A 66 2.50 10.11 3.89
CA TYR A 66 2.56 10.51 2.48
C TYR A 66 2.61 12.03 2.34
N GLU A 67 3.48 12.54 1.48
CA GLU A 67 3.74 13.97 1.32
C GLU A 67 2.50 14.76 0.89
N SER A 68 1.70 14.16 0.02
CA SER A 68 0.47 14.74 -0.53
C SER A 68 -0.75 14.54 0.38
N GLU A 69 -0.58 13.91 1.55
CA GLU A 69 -1.67 13.63 2.47
C GLU A 69 -2.24 14.91 3.10
N THR A 70 -3.57 14.98 3.11
CA THR A 70 -4.34 16.07 3.72
C THR A 70 -5.45 15.56 4.64
N ASN A 71 -5.80 14.27 4.54
CA ASN A 71 -6.66 13.59 5.48
C ASN A 71 -5.87 13.35 6.77
N LYS A 72 -6.54 13.42 7.93
CA LYS A 72 -5.89 13.23 9.24
C LYS A 72 -5.91 11.76 9.66
N MET A 73 -5.98 10.84 8.69
CA MET A 73 -6.06 9.42 8.97
C MET A 73 -4.68 8.90 9.31
N CYS A 74 -4.62 8.01 10.29
CA CYS A 74 -3.43 7.26 10.65
C CYS A 74 -3.75 5.77 10.56
N SER A 75 -2.72 4.94 10.55
CA SER A 75 -2.89 3.50 10.61
C SER A 75 -1.79 2.86 11.45
N TRP A 76 -2.00 1.59 11.76
CA TRP A 76 -0.92 0.72 12.18
C TRP A 76 -0.89 -0.51 11.30
N GLY A 77 0.27 -1.17 11.25
CA GLY A 77 0.42 -2.45 10.59
C GLY A 77 1.85 -2.92 10.63
N TYR A 78 2.39 -3.38 9.51
CA TYR A 78 3.69 -4.04 9.45
C TYR A 78 4.52 -3.53 8.27
N ASP A 79 5.79 -3.26 8.53
CA ASP A 79 6.78 -3.03 7.50
C ASP A 79 7.21 -4.38 6.89
N GLY A 80 7.86 -4.31 5.72
CA GLY A 80 8.39 -5.47 5.06
C GLY A 80 9.57 -5.15 4.15
N THR A 81 9.95 -6.14 3.35
CA THR A 81 10.95 -6.02 2.30
C THR A 81 10.54 -6.80 1.06
N CYS A 82 10.88 -6.26 -0.09
CA CYS A 82 10.66 -6.85 -1.40
C CYS A 82 11.89 -6.57 -2.27
N GLU A 83 12.41 -7.60 -2.93
CA GLU A 83 13.61 -7.50 -3.78
C GLU A 83 13.45 -6.45 -4.90
N TYR A 84 12.23 -6.23 -5.37
CA TYR A 84 11.93 -5.32 -6.47
C TYR A 84 11.66 -3.88 -6.04
N TRP A 85 11.71 -3.56 -4.73
CA TRP A 85 11.25 -2.26 -4.25
C TRP A 85 12.02 -1.07 -4.83
N ASP A 86 13.34 -1.19 -4.94
CA ASP A 86 14.19 -0.17 -5.59
C ASP A 86 13.89 -0.03 -7.09
N THR A 87 13.49 -1.12 -7.75
CA THR A 87 13.08 -1.09 -9.16
C THR A 87 11.75 -0.36 -9.31
N PHE A 88 10.76 -0.64 -8.45
CA PHE A 88 9.50 0.08 -8.44
C PHE A 88 9.70 1.57 -8.19
N LYS A 89 10.56 1.92 -7.23
CA LYS A 89 10.94 3.31 -6.94
C LYS A 89 11.44 4.01 -8.21
N HIS A 90 12.39 3.40 -8.92
CA HIS A 90 12.94 3.99 -10.14
C HIS A 90 11.91 4.13 -11.28
N ILE A 91 10.97 3.19 -11.42
CA ILE A 91 9.88 3.32 -12.38
C ILE A 91 8.96 4.49 -11.99
N CYS A 92 8.62 4.61 -10.69
CA CYS A 92 7.74 5.65 -10.17
C CYS A 92 8.29 7.07 -10.37
N GLU A 93 9.61 7.28 -10.47
CA GLU A 93 10.24 8.59 -10.71
C GLU A 93 9.74 9.29 -12.00
N LYS A 94 9.14 8.55 -12.93
CA LYS A 94 8.56 9.09 -14.18
C LYS A 94 7.16 9.66 -14.02
N TYR A 95 6.50 9.36 -12.90
CA TYR A 95 5.10 9.64 -12.67
C TYR A 95 4.95 10.64 -11.52
N LYS A 96 3.88 11.44 -11.56
CA LYS A 96 3.51 12.29 -10.43
C LYS A 96 2.70 11.46 -9.42
N CYS A 97 3.39 10.89 -8.44
CA CYS A 97 2.83 10.05 -7.41
C CYS A 97 3.59 10.19 -6.09
N ASP A 98 2.99 9.72 -5.01
CA ASP A 98 3.71 9.48 -3.76
C ASP A 98 4.11 8.00 -3.73
N PHE A 99 5.41 7.73 -3.72
CA PHE A 99 5.95 6.37 -3.59
C PHE A 99 6.05 5.96 -2.13
N ALA A 100 5.65 4.73 -1.79
CA ALA A 100 5.84 4.19 -0.46
C ALA A 100 7.30 3.83 -0.22
N TYR A 101 8.03 4.69 0.50
CA TYR A 101 9.48 4.53 0.70
C TYR A 101 9.89 3.18 1.31
N ILE A 102 9.02 2.59 2.14
CA ILE A 102 9.17 1.26 2.72
C ILE A 102 7.93 0.45 2.34
N PRO A 103 8.07 -0.82 1.93
CA PRO A 103 6.93 -1.71 1.80
C PRO A 103 6.27 -1.85 3.15
N HIS A 104 4.99 -1.49 3.22
CA HIS A 104 4.21 -1.61 4.43
C HIS A 104 2.79 -2.06 4.09
N THR A 105 2.15 -2.69 5.06
CA THR A 105 0.73 -3.01 5.01
C THR A 105 0.04 -2.45 6.24
N SER A 106 -1.13 -1.86 6.05
CA SER A 106 -1.96 -1.36 7.15
C SER A 106 -2.96 -2.43 7.57
N ILE A 107 -3.11 -2.63 8.88
CA ILE A 107 -4.09 -3.56 9.46
C ILE A 107 -5.37 -2.82 9.82
N GLU A 108 -5.23 -1.65 10.45
CA GLU A 108 -6.34 -0.83 10.90
C GLU A 108 -6.04 0.64 10.61
N TYR A 109 -7.05 1.34 10.07
CA TYR A 109 -7.03 2.78 9.88
C TYR A 109 -7.94 3.46 10.91
N GLY A 110 -7.59 4.69 11.29
CA GLY A 110 -8.46 5.50 12.13
C GLY A 110 -8.03 6.97 12.21
N PHE A 111 -8.89 7.80 12.80
CA PHE A 111 -8.62 9.23 13.04
C PHE A 111 -8.13 9.52 14.46
N LYS A 112 -8.09 8.50 15.33
CA LYS A 112 -7.69 8.62 16.73
C LYS A 112 -6.59 7.58 17.02
N PRO A 113 -5.30 7.96 16.94
CA PRO A 113 -4.17 7.05 17.13
C PRO A 113 -4.27 6.20 18.40
N LYS A 114 -4.75 6.78 19.51
CA LYS A 114 -4.88 6.11 20.82
C LYS A 114 -5.90 4.98 20.86
N LEU A 115 -6.78 4.86 19.86
CA LEU A 115 -7.78 3.80 19.78
C LEU A 115 -7.31 2.60 18.94
N LEU A 116 -6.23 2.79 18.16
CA LEU A 116 -5.64 1.72 17.36
C LEU A 116 -4.95 0.71 18.28
N LYS A 117 -5.18 -0.57 18.04
CA LYS A 117 -4.64 -1.66 18.87
C LYS A 117 -3.57 -2.41 18.10
N GLN A 118 -2.33 -2.00 18.29
CA GLN A 118 -1.19 -2.67 17.67
C GLN A 118 -1.00 -4.08 18.24
N GLU A 119 -0.76 -5.03 17.35
CA GLU A 119 -0.47 -6.41 17.68
C GLU A 119 0.80 -6.85 16.95
N SER A 120 1.67 -7.58 17.63
CA SER A 120 2.81 -8.23 16.99
C SER A 120 2.38 -9.58 16.41
N THR A 121 3.07 -9.99 15.36
CA THR A 121 2.93 -11.31 14.72
C THR A 121 4.31 -11.92 14.49
N HIS A 122 4.38 -12.99 13.71
CA HIS A 122 5.63 -13.60 13.24
C HIS A 122 5.95 -13.14 11.82
N ASP A 123 7.23 -13.10 11.50
CA ASP A 123 7.70 -12.84 10.14
C ASP A 123 7.04 -13.81 9.16
N THR A 124 6.47 -13.27 8.09
CA THR A 124 5.65 -14.04 7.14
C THR A 124 5.97 -13.62 5.72
N ILE A 125 6.15 -14.60 4.84
CA ILE A 125 6.22 -14.35 3.39
C ILE A 125 4.80 -14.40 2.82
N VAL A 126 4.43 -13.34 2.10
CA VAL A 126 3.16 -13.26 1.37
C VAL A 126 3.44 -13.20 -0.12
N LYS A 127 2.59 -13.90 -0.90
CA LYS A 127 2.54 -13.77 -2.36
C LYS A 127 1.53 -12.69 -2.69
N CYS A 128 1.97 -11.73 -3.48
CA CYS A 128 1.16 -10.59 -3.89
C CYS A 128 0.99 -10.55 -5.40
N GLN A 129 -0.13 -10.00 -5.86
CA GLN A 129 -0.36 -9.65 -7.25
C GLN A 129 -0.43 -8.12 -7.39
N VAL A 130 0.15 -7.58 -8.45
CA VAL A 130 0.05 -6.14 -8.77
C VAL A 130 -1.40 -5.83 -9.14
N GLN A 131 -1.96 -4.76 -8.58
CA GLN A 131 -3.31 -4.29 -8.89
C GLN A 131 -3.34 -2.77 -9.02
N CYS A 132 -4.12 -2.28 -9.98
CA CYS A 132 -4.49 -0.86 -10.09
C CYS A 132 -5.72 -0.58 -9.24
N VAL A 133 -5.74 0.54 -8.51
CA VAL A 133 -6.75 0.79 -7.48
C VAL A 133 -7.34 2.19 -7.49
N ASP A 134 -8.63 2.27 -7.13
CA ASP A 134 -9.36 3.50 -6.81
C ASP A 134 -9.50 3.62 -5.29
N ILE A 135 -8.76 4.56 -4.73
CA ILE A 135 -8.60 4.83 -3.30
C ILE A 135 -9.02 6.27 -2.96
N ARG A 136 -9.95 6.83 -3.75
CA ARG A 136 -10.46 8.20 -3.57
C ARG A 136 -11.38 8.38 -2.36
N SER A 137 -12.00 7.29 -1.87
CA SER A 137 -12.83 7.35 -0.67
C SER A 137 -11.96 7.60 0.57
N ASP A 138 -12.47 8.38 1.51
CA ASP A 138 -11.88 8.53 2.84
C ASP A 138 -12.12 7.29 3.72
N PHE A 139 -12.95 6.34 3.27
CA PHE A 139 -13.23 5.09 3.97
C PHE A 139 -12.54 3.92 3.27
N PRO A 140 -11.58 3.23 3.94
CA PRO A 140 -10.86 2.11 3.35
C PRO A 140 -11.71 0.95 2.84
N VAL A 141 -12.90 0.77 3.43
CA VAL A 141 -13.86 -0.28 3.05
C VAL A 141 -14.46 -0.06 1.65
N ASP A 142 -14.38 1.16 1.12
CA ASP A 142 -14.91 1.50 -0.22
C ASP A 142 -13.84 1.40 -1.33
N TRP A 143 -12.59 1.14 -0.97
CA TRP A 143 -11.50 1.02 -1.92
C TRP A 143 -11.67 -0.24 -2.79
N LYS A 144 -11.22 -0.15 -4.06
CA LYS A 144 -11.48 -1.21 -5.05
C LYS A 144 -10.45 -1.25 -6.16
N PHE A 145 -10.35 -2.41 -6.80
CA PHE A 145 -9.60 -2.59 -8.06
C PHE A 145 -10.31 -1.90 -9.23
N ILE A 146 -9.54 -1.47 -10.23
CA ILE A 146 -10.03 -0.81 -11.46
C ILE A 146 -9.27 -1.22 -12.70
#